data_AF-A0A952EHV2-F1
#
_entry.id   AF-A0A952EHV2-F1
#
_cell.length_a   1.000
_cell.length_b   1.000
_cell.length_c   1.000
_cell.angle_alpha   90.00
_cell.angle_beta   90.00
_cell.angle_gamma   90.00
#
_symmetry.space_group_name_H-M   'P 1'
#
loop_
_entity.id
_entity.type
_entity.pdbx_description
1 polymer ?
#
loop_
_entity_poly.entity_id
_entity_poly.type
_entity_poly.pdbx_seq_one_letter_code
_entity_poly.pdbx_strand_id
1 'polypeptide(L)'
;MAMEPGGAVFQAITGEAGAAFDALRRRNPDGAAALSRLGAQVDDILLLHWQRAGQVQDDTTASLTTGVQAAQFALAGPTFAAAQARWDSHMSVRMVEAVRANPGKRVMVIGSYKNRAMLQQAAQAVAPQRVINASQWFEKTNSAITVIERK
;
A
#
# COMPACT_ATOMS: atom_id res chain seq x y z
N MET A 1 -2.49 8.45 -15.63
CA MET A 1 -1.97 7.08 -15.88
C MET A 1 -2.54 6.19 -14.79
N ALA A 2 -3.08 5.02 -15.14
CA ALA A 2 -3.52 4.05 -14.14
C ALA A 2 -2.28 3.40 -13.50
N MET A 3 -2.28 3.33 -12.16
CA MET A 3 -1.17 2.76 -11.40
C MET A 3 -1.27 1.24 -11.25
N GLU A 4 -2.50 0.75 -11.10
CA GLU A 4 -2.79 -0.67 -10.95
C GLU A 4 -2.82 -1.37 -12.32
N PRO A 5 -2.44 -2.66 -12.38
CA PRO A 5 -2.62 -3.45 -13.59
C PRO A 5 -4.11 -3.53 -13.92
N GLY A 6 -4.44 -3.41 -15.20
CA GLY A 6 -5.79 -3.61 -15.74
C GLY A 6 -5.89 -4.85 -16.63
N GLY A 7 -7.12 -5.19 -17.03
CA GLY A 7 -7.39 -6.20 -18.05
C GLY A 7 -6.79 -7.57 -17.74
N ALA A 8 -6.18 -8.20 -18.74
CA ALA A 8 -5.62 -9.56 -18.61
C ALA A 8 -4.51 -9.66 -17.56
N VAL A 9 -3.70 -8.61 -17.38
CA VAL A 9 -2.61 -8.61 -16.38
C VAL A 9 -3.19 -8.62 -14.96
N PHE A 10 -4.22 -7.82 -14.71
CA PHE A 10 -4.96 -7.85 -13.44
C PHE A 10 -5.48 -9.26 -13.15
N GLN A 11 -6.24 -9.83 -14.10
CA GLN A 11 -6.87 -11.13 -13.94
C GLN A 11 -5.87 -12.25 -13.67
N ALA A 12 -4.73 -12.24 -14.37
CA ALA A 12 -3.66 -13.22 -14.15
C ALA A 12 -3.08 -13.11 -12.73
N ILE A 13 -2.71 -11.90 -12.30
CA ILE A 13 -2.12 -11.70 -10.97
C ILE A 13 -3.12 -12.04 -9.86
N THR A 14 -4.35 -11.55 -9.94
CA THR A 14 -5.37 -11.81 -8.92
C THR A 14 -5.83 -13.26 -8.91
N GLY A 15 -5.84 -13.93 -10.07
CA GLY A 15 -6.13 -15.35 -10.19
C GLY A 15 -5.09 -16.22 -9.48
N GLU A 16 -3.80 -15.95 -9.72
CA GLU A 16 -2.71 -16.66 -9.04
C GLU A 16 -2.71 -16.41 -7.52
N ALA A 17 -2.94 -15.15 -7.11
CA ALA A 17 -3.06 -14.81 -5.70
C ALA A 17 -4.25 -15.54 -5.05
N GLY A 18 -5.42 -15.53 -5.70
CA GLY A 18 -6.62 -16.25 -5.25
C GLY A 18 -6.37 -17.74 -5.09
N ALA A 19 -5.77 -18.37 -6.10
CA ALA A 19 -5.42 -19.79 -6.05
C ALA A 19 -4.47 -20.15 -4.90
N ALA A 20 -3.53 -19.26 -4.55
CA ALA A 20 -2.64 -19.47 -3.41
C ALA A 20 -3.40 -19.49 -2.07
N PHE A 21 -4.38 -18.59 -1.91
CA PHE A 21 -5.25 -18.58 -0.73
C PHE A 21 -6.26 -19.74 -0.72
N ASP A 22 -6.75 -20.18 -1.89
CA ASP A 22 -7.57 -21.40 -2.00
C ASP A 22 -6.77 -22.64 -1.59
N ALA A 23 -5.51 -22.72 -2.00
CA ALA A 23 -4.59 -23.76 -1.56
C ALA A 23 -4.33 -23.67 -0.05
N LEU A 24 -4.26 -22.46 0.53
CA LEU A 24 -4.09 -22.28 1.98
C LEU A 24 -5.30 -22.81 2.74
N ARG A 25 -6.51 -22.44 2.32
CA ARG A 25 -7.76 -22.91 2.94
C ARG A 25 -7.89 -24.44 2.91
N ARG A 26 -7.42 -25.10 1.85
CA ARG A 26 -7.42 -26.57 1.75
C ARG A 26 -6.37 -27.24 2.65
N ARG A 27 -5.14 -26.70 2.71
CA ARG A 27 -4.04 -27.33 3.46
C ARG A 27 -4.03 -27.01 4.96
N ASN A 28 -4.51 -25.83 5.33
CA ASN A 28 -4.51 -25.32 6.70
C ASN A 28 -5.70 -24.37 6.91
N PRO A 29 -6.92 -24.90 7.11
CA PRO A 29 -8.13 -24.09 7.25
C PRO A 29 -8.08 -23.16 8.46
N ASP A 30 -7.55 -23.63 9.59
CA ASP A 30 -7.42 -22.82 10.81
C ASP A 30 -6.45 -21.65 10.62
N GLY A 31 -5.32 -21.89 9.94
CA GLY A 31 -4.36 -20.86 9.56
C GLY A 31 -4.97 -19.82 8.60
N ALA A 32 -5.76 -20.27 7.62
CA ALA A 32 -6.48 -19.36 6.73
C ALA A 32 -7.51 -18.49 7.47
N ALA A 33 -8.25 -19.10 8.40
CA ALA A 33 -9.23 -18.40 9.23
C ALA A 33 -8.54 -17.41 10.19
N ALA A 34 -7.42 -17.81 10.81
CA ALA A 34 -6.62 -16.93 11.66
C ALA A 34 -6.06 -15.74 10.90
N LEU A 35 -5.53 -15.95 9.69
CA LEU A 35 -5.03 -14.88 8.83
C LEU A 35 -6.14 -13.91 8.41
N SER A 36 -7.33 -14.43 8.11
CA SER A 36 -8.50 -13.59 7.78
C SER A 36 -8.93 -12.74 8.98
N ARG A 37 -8.97 -13.33 10.18
CA ARG A 37 -9.26 -12.60 11.42
C ARG A 37 -8.19 -11.54 11.72
N LEU A 38 -6.91 -11.86 11.55
CA LEU A 38 -5.82 -10.91 11.74
C LEU A 38 -6.00 -9.68 10.84
N GLY A 39 -6.29 -9.90 9.54
CA GLY A 39 -6.53 -8.80 8.61
C GLY A 39 -7.69 -7.90 9.05
N ALA A 40 -8.83 -8.49 9.42
CA ALA A 40 -10.01 -7.75 9.88
C ALA A 40 -9.73 -6.95 11.16
N GLN A 41 -9.08 -7.58 12.16
CA GLN A 41 -8.75 -6.93 13.43
C GLN A 41 -7.75 -5.78 13.25
N VAL A 42 -6.77 -5.92 12.35
CA VAL A 42 -5.86 -4.83 12.03
C VAL A 42 -6.60 -3.69 11.34
N ASP A 43 -7.52 -3.98 10.41
CA ASP A 43 -8.33 -2.94 9.78
C ASP A 43 -9.22 -2.21 10.81
N ASP A 44 -9.82 -2.91 11.78
CA ASP A 44 -10.57 -2.30 12.88
C ASP A 44 -9.69 -1.38 13.75
N ILE A 45 -8.48 -1.83 14.10
CA ILE A 45 -7.50 -1.03 14.85
C ILE A 45 -7.10 0.22 14.05
N LEU A 46 -6.86 0.09 12.75
CA LEU A 46 -6.51 1.20 11.88
C LEU A 46 -7.65 2.22 11.78
N LEU A 47 -8.90 1.78 11.70
CA LEU A 47 -10.06 2.68 11.72
C LEU A 47 -10.18 3.47 13.03
N LEU A 48 -9.88 2.84 14.17
CA LEU A 48 -9.82 3.54 15.45
C LEU A 48 -8.62 4.51 15.51
N HIS A 49 -7.49 4.16 14.90
CA HIS A 49 -6.30 5.02 14.85
C HIS A 49 -6.49 6.23 13.93
N TRP A 50 -7.14 6.08 12.78
CA TRP A 50 -7.29 7.10 11.73
C TRP A 50 -8.32 8.18 12.07
N GLN A 51 -7.97 9.02 13.03
CA GLN A 51 -8.73 10.23 13.40
C GLN A 51 -8.41 11.44 12.52
N ARG A 52 -7.32 11.40 11.74
CA ARG A 52 -6.87 12.47 10.84
C ARG A 52 -6.16 11.91 9.62
N ALA A 53 -6.24 12.62 8.49
CA ALA A 53 -5.71 12.17 7.20
C ALA A 53 -4.22 11.77 7.23
N GLY A 54 -3.40 12.49 8.02
CA GLY A 54 -1.98 12.17 8.17
C GLY A 54 -1.69 10.81 8.79
N GLN A 55 -2.61 10.24 9.58
CA GLN A 55 -2.42 8.93 10.21
C GLN A 55 -2.54 7.77 9.21
N VAL A 56 -3.33 7.93 8.15
CA VAL A 56 -3.39 6.93 7.05
C VAL A 56 -2.01 6.77 6.38
N GLN A 57 -1.17 7.79 6.52
CA GLN A 57 0.15 7.88 5.91
C GLN A 57 1.30 7.82 6.93
N ASP A 58 1.04 7.40 8.17
CA ASP A 58 2.05 7.34 9.23
C ASP A 58 2.69 5.95 9.39
N ASP A 59 3.76 5.90 10.18
CA ASP A 59 4.56 4.69 10.36
C ASP A 59 3.81 3.61 11.14
N THR A 60 2.83 3.96 11.97
CA THR A 60 1.93 3.00 12.63
C THR A 60 1.13 2.23 11.59
N THR A 61 0.49 2.95 10.66
CA THR A 61 -0.28 2.33 9.57
C THR A 61 0.61 1.47 8.68
N ALA A 62 1.80 1.94 8.32
CA ALA A 62 2.73 1.17 7.52
C ALA A 62 3.21 -0.10 8.23
N SER A 63 3.53 -0.01 9.53
CA SER A 63 4.01 -1.14 10.33
C SER A 63 2.95 -2.25 10.44
N LEU A 64 1.72 -1.88 10.81
CA LEU A 64 0.61 -2.85 10.93
C LEU A 64 0.32 -3.54 9.58
N THR A 65 0.29 -2.75 8.51
CA THR A 65 0.00 -3.28 7.16
C THR A 65 1.10 -4.20 6.66
N THR A 66 2.37 -3.85 6.90
CA THR A 66 3.54 -4.68 6.58
C THR A 66 3.52 -5.99 7.38
N GLY A 67 3.11 -5.94 8.64
CA GLY A 67 2.95 -7.13 9.49
C GLY A 67 1.90 -8.12 8.94
N VAL A 68 0.74 -7.62 8.52
CA VAL A 68 -0.29 -8.46 7.87
C VAL A 68 0.24 -9.06 6.57
N GLN A 69 0.91 -8.27 5.73
CA GLN A 69 1.47 -8.75 4.47
C GLN A 69 2.55 -9.83 4.70
N ALA A 70 3.41 -9.66 5.70
CA ALA A 70 4.40 -10.67 6.08
C ALA A 70 3.73 -11.99 6.51
N ALA A 71 2.63 -11.92 7.28
CA ALA A 71 1.85 -13.10 7.64
C ALA A 71 1.21 -13.77 6.41
N GLN A 72 0.72 -12.97 5.45
CA GLN A 72 0.21 -13.51 4.18
C GLN A 72 1.30 -14.21 3.38
N PHE A 73 2.52 -13.66 3.28
CA PHE A 73 3.63 -14.32 2.60
C PHE A 73 4.01 -15.64 3.27
N ALA A 74 4.14 -15.63 4.60
CA ALA A 74 4.50 -16.81 5.37
C ALA A 74 3.46 -17.93 5.23
N LEU A 75 2.16 -17.59 5.24
CA LEU A 75 1.09 -18.57 5.24
C LEU A 75 0.64 -18.96 3.84
N ALA A 76 0.41 -18.01 2.91
CA ALA A 76 -0.07 -18.29 1.56
C ALA A 76 1.03 -18.86 0.65
N GLY A 77 2.29 -18.54 0.94
CA GLY A 77 3.46 -19.16 0.33
C GLY A 77 3.99 -18.43 -0.91
N PRO A 78 4.97 -19.03 -1.62
CA PRO A 78 5.76 -18.36 -2.65
C PRO A 78 4.95 -17.93 -3.87
N THR A 79 3.87 -18.65 -4.23
CA THR A 79 2.99 -18.25 -5.34
C THR A 79 2.34 -16.89 -5.07
N PHE A 80 1.84 -16.68 -3.84
CA PHE A 80 1.28 -15.38 -3.46
C PHE A 80 2.36 -14.30 -3.43
N ALA A 81 3.54 -14.59 -2.87
CA ALA A 81 4.66 -13.64 -2.85
C ALA A 81 5.09 -13.21 -4.27
N ALA A 82 5.14 -14.15 -5.22
CA ALA A 82 5.45 -13.85 -6.62
C ALA A 82 4.35 -13.00 -7.29
N ALA A 83 3.07 -13.30 -7.02
CA ALA A 83 1.96 -12.49 -7.51
C ALA A 83 2.00 -11.06 -6.97
N GLN A 84 2.26 -10.90 -5.68
CA GLN A 84 2.43 -9.60 -5.05
C GLN A 84 3.64 -8.84 -5.63
N ALA A 85 4.78 -9.51 -5.83
CA ALA A 85 5.96 -8.88 -6.43
C ALA A 85 5.69 -8.37 -7.85
N ARG A 86 4.91 -9.09 -8.66
CA ARG A 86 4.51 -8.62 -10.00
C ARG A 86 3.55 -7.43 -9.93
N TRP A 87 2.62 -7.43 -8.96
CA TRP A 87 1.76 -6.27 -8.71
C TRP A 87 2.58 -5.03 -8.33
N ASP A 88 3.49 -5.19 -7.38
CA ASP A 88 4.35 -4.12 -6.86
C ASP A 88 5.31 -3.60 -7.93
N SER A 89 5.87 -4.51 -8.74
CA SER A 89 6.70 -4.15 -9.89
C SER A 89 5.92 -3.33 -10.91
N HIS A 90 4.68 -3.71 -11.22
CA HIS A 90 3.83 -2.94 -12.14
C HIS A 90 3.63 -1.50 -11.65
N MET A 91 3.21 -1.34 -10.39
CA MET A 91 2.97 -0.02 -9.81
C MET A 91 4.25 0.82 -9.72
N SER A 92 5.37 0.24 -9.28
CA SER A 92 6.63 0.97 -9.14
C SER A 92 7.17 1.45 -10.49
N VAL A 93 7.12 0.61 -11.54
CA VAL A 93 7.51 1.01 -12.90
C VAL A 93 6.68 2.20 -13.39
N ARG A 94 5.35 2.14 -13.24
CA ARG A 94 4.45 3.24 -13.65
C ARG A 94 4.74 4.55 -12.93
N MET A 95 5.02 4.48 -11.64
CA MET A 95 5.39 5.66 -10.87
C MET A 95 6.72 6.24 -11.36
N VAL A 96 7.73 5.40 -11.58
CA VAL A 96 9.05 5.85 -12.08
C VAL A 96 8.92 6.49 -13.46
N GLU A 97 8.13 5.90 -14.36
CA GLU A 97 7.78 6.49 -15.65
C GLU A 97 7.13 7.87 -15.49
N ALA A 98 6.14 8.00 -14.59
CA ALA A 98 5.45 9.25 -14.35
C ALA A 98 6.37 10.35 -13.80
N VAL A 99 7.29 10.00 -12.89
CA VAL A 99 8.30 10.92 -12.34
C VAL A 99 9.27 11.37 -13.44
N ARG A 100 9.80 10.44 -14.24
CA ARG A 100 10.75 10.75 -15.33
C ARG A 100 10.13 11.60 -16.43
N ALA A 101 8.86 11.35 -16.76
CA ALA A 101 8.14 12.10 -17.79
C ALA A 101 7.78 13.54 -17.38
N ASN A 102 7.94 13.91 -16.10
CA ASN A 102 7.50 15.21 -15.56
C ASN A 102 8.63 15.93 -14.80
N PRO A 103 9.75 16.29 -15.46
CA PRO A 103 10.86 16.96 -14.79
C PRO A 103 10.43 18.30 -14.17
N GLY A 104 10.86 18.54 -12.94
CA GLY A 104 10.57 19.78 -12.20
C GLY A 104 9.15 19.91 -11.65
N LYS A 105 8.25 18.96 -11.94
CA LYS A 105 6.87 18.97 -11.43
C LYS A 105 6.72 18.09 -10.19
N ARG A 106 5.68 18.37 -9.40
CA ARG A 106 5.22 17.47 -8.33
C ARG A 106 4.37 16.37 -8.94
N VAL A 107 4.62 15.12 -8.53
CA VAL A 107 3.84 13.95 -8.90
C VAL A 107 3.15 13.41 -7.65
N MET A 108 1.83 13.26 -7.72
CA MET A 108 1.04 12.62 -6.66
C MET A 108 0.60 11.24 -7.15
N VAL A 109 0.89 10.21 -6.36
CA VAL A 109 0.44 8.84 -6.61
C VAL A 109 -0.68 8.54 -5.62
N ILE A 110 -1.84 8.16 -6.14
CA ILE A 110 -2.98 7.74 -5.33
C ILE A 110 -3.05 6.21 -5.41
N GLY A 111 -2.99 5.55 -4.27
CA GLY A 111 -3.08 4.10 -4.13
C GLY A 111 -3.61 3.73 -2.74
N SER A 112 -3.83 2.44 -2.50
CA SER A 112 -4.23 1.95 -1.18
C SER A 112 -3.14 2.22 -0.14
N TYR A 113 -3.54 2.41 1.13
CA TYR A 113 -2.59 2.45 2.25
C TYR A 113 -1.70 1.20 2.30
N LYS A 114 -2.19 0.07 1.76
CA LYS A 114 -1.46 -1.19 1.62
C LYS A 114 -0.26 -1.11 0.66
N ASN A 115 -0.25 -0.17 -0.29
CA ASN A 115 0.85 0.00 -1.24
C ASN A 115 1.86 1.07 -0.80
N ARG A 116 1.57 1.82 0.28
CA ARG A 116 2.34 3.01 0.68
C ARG A 116 3.83 2.71 0.85
N ALA A 117 4.18 1.69 1.64
CA ALA A 117 5.58 1.40 1.97
C ALA A 117 6.40 1.10 0.72
N MET A 118 5.88 0.25 -0.16
CA MET A 118 6.52 -0.11 -1.43
C MET A 118 6.66 1.10 -2.36
N LEU A 119 5.58 1.90 -2.54
CA LEU A 119 5.63 3.08 -3.39
C LEU A 119 6.61 4.14 -2.86
N GLN A 120 6.65 4.34 -1.54
CA GLN A 120 7.59 5.24 -0.89
C GLN A 120 9.03 4.78 -1.12
N GLN A 121 9.32 3.48 -0.96
CA GLN A 121 10.65 2.91 -1.22
C GLN A 121 11.05 3.08 -2.70
N ALA A 122 10.15 2.78 -3.62
CA ALA A 122 10.40 2.95 -5.05
C ALA A 122 10.64 4.44 -5.42
N ALA A 123 9.92 5.37 -4.79
CA ALA A 123 10.11 6.80 -5.02
C ALA A 123 11.45 7.28 -4.48
N GLN A 124 11.83 6.80 -3.28
CA GLN A 124 13.10 7.10 -2.65
C GLN A 124 14.29 6.61 -3.50
N ALA A 125 14.15 5.46 -4.17
CA ALA A 125 15.19 4.91 -5.03
C ALA A 125 15.49 5.78 -6.27
N VAL A 126 14.50 6.50 -6.81
CA VAL A 126 14.67 7.31 -8.02
C VAL A 126 14.77 8.82 -7.77
N ALA A 127 14.32 9.28 -6.60
CA ALA A 127 14.31 10.70 -6.25
C ALA A 127 14.54 10.92 -4.73
N PRO A 128 15.66 10.44 -4.16
CA PRO A 128 15.86 10.32 -2.71
C PRO A 128 15.74 11.64 -1.93
N GLN A 129 16.06 12.78 -2.56
CA GLN A 129 15.98 14.10 -1.94
C GLN A 129 14.67 14.85 -2.21
N ARG A 130 13.73 14.23 -2.94
CA ARG A 130 12.50 14.88 -3.42
C ARG A 130 11.21 14.19 -2.99
N VAL A 131 11.30 13.12 -2.21
CA VAL A 131 10.14 12.47 -1.60
C VAL A 131 9.65 13.31 -0.42
N ILE A 132 8.36 13.68 -0.45
CA ILE A 132 7.71 14.42 0.63
C ILE A 132 7.09 13.41 1.60
N ASN A 133 7.28 13.62 2.90
CA ASN A 133 6.54 12.86 3.91
C ASN A 133 5.04 13.24 3.84
N ALA A 134 4.21 12.31 3.37
CA ALA A 134 2.78 12.56 3.16
C ALA A 134 2.05 12.87 4.47
N SER A 135 2.37 12.18 5.58
CA SER A 135 1.77 12.45 6.89
C SER A 135 2.02 13.89 7.34
N GLN A 136 3.28 14.34 7.30
CA GLN A 136 3.65 15.73 7.64
C GLN A 136 3.03 16.76 6.69
N TRP A 137 2.87 16.42 5.41
CA TRP A 137 2.24 17.31 4.44
C TRP A 137 0.75 17.52 4.73
N PHE A 138 0.02 16.47 5.11
CA PHE A 138 -1.37 16.58 5.54
C PHE A 138 -1.54 17.35 6.85
N GLU A 139 -0.59 17.20 7.79
CA GLU A 139 -0.59 17.97 9.03
C GLU A 139 -0.40 19.47 8.80
N LYS A 140 0.57 19.84 7.95
CA LYS A 140 0.86 21.24 7.63
C LYS A 140 -0.28 21.92 6.87
N THR A 141 -0.96 21.18 6.00
CA THR A 141 -2.10 21.71 5.23
C THR A 141 -3.32 21.93 6.12
N ASN A 142 -3.59 21.05 7.09
CA ASN A 142 -4.67 21.27 8.06
C ASN A 142 -4.42 22.49 8.96
N SER A 143 -3.18 22.69 9.44
CA SER A 143 -2.85 23.86 10.25
C SER A 143 -3.00 25.20 9.50
N ALA A 144 -2.82 25.20 8.17
CA ALA A 144 -2.99 26.39 7.35
C ALA A 144 -4.47 26.79 7.18
N ILE A 145 -5.40 25.84 7.21
CA ILE A 145 -6.84 26.10 7.09
C ILE A 145 -7.39 26.73 8.39
N THR A 146 -6.94 26.25 9.55
CA THR A 146 -7.36 26.78 10.86
C THR A 146 -6.93 28.24 11.09
N VAL A 147 -5.89 28.72 10.41
CA VAL A 147 -5.45 30.12 10.49
C VAL A 147 -6.31 31.06 9.64
N ILE A 148 -6.96 30.55 8.59
CA ILE A 148 -7.78 31.37 7.68
C ILE A 148 -9.19 31.61 8.24
N GLU A 149 -9.70 30.73 9.11
CA GLU A 149 -11.03 30.86 9.72
C GLU A 149 -11.06 31.72 11.01
N ARG A 150 -9.94 32.33 11.40
CA ARG A 150 -9.89 33.34 12.48
C ARG A 150 -9.68 34.74 11.91
N LYS A 151 -10.72 35.31 11.29
CA LYS A 151 -10.86 36.76 11.07
C LYS A 151 -12.30 37.19 11.25
#